data_AF-C6H171-F1
#
_entry.id   AF-C6H171-F1
#
_cell.length_a   1.000
_cell.length_b   1.000
_cell.length_c   1.000
_cell.angle_alpha   90.00
_cell.angle_beta   90.00
_cell.angle_gamma   90.00
#
_symmetry.space_group_name_H-M   'P 1'
#
loop_
_entity.id
_entity.type
_entity.pdbx_description
1 polymer ?
#
loop_
_entity_poly.entity_id
_entity_poly.type
_entity_poly.pdbx_seq_one_letter_code
_entity_poly.pdbx_strand_id
1 'polypeptide(L)'
;GGGVIGRYCDRPDLFPEVAHFHTMRVNQPSSKFYTTEVLKQLCDIWEKRGSGLTNMHGSTGDIILLGTVTDELEPIFYELTHDMKMDLGGSGSNMRTPSCCLGKARCEWSCIDTQDITNDITHEYQDELHRPAFPYKFKFKTSGCPNDCVAAIARADCSIIGTWRDKIRIDQEAVKAYAAGELAPNGNSFGTGPSAVDIQKEVCDLCPTRCIDWDGKNLKIWDEDCTRCMHCINVMPRALRTGTDTGATILCGAKAPILEGAQLSSVIIPFI
;
A
#
# COMPACT_ATOMS: atom_id res chain seq x y z
N GLY A 1 -9.54 -16.95 16.11
CA GLY A 1 -10.13 -16.04 17.12
C GLY A 1 -10.20 -14.62 16.61
N GLY A 2 -10.72 -14.42 15.41
CA GLY A 2 -10.71 -13.17 14.64
C GLY A 2 -11.14 -13.48 13.19
N GLY A 3 -11.21 -12.47 12.32
CA GLY A 3 -11.61 -12.60 10.90
C GLY A 3 -13.07 -12.28 10.61
N VAL A 4 -13.94 -12.38 11.61
CA VAL A 4 -15.37 -12.04 11.51
C VAL A 4 -15.73 -10.94 12.50
N ILE A 5 -16.45 -9.91 12.04
CA ILE A 5 -17.01 -8.85 12.89
C ILE A 5 -18.51 -9.09 13.02
N GLY A 6 -18.91 -9.63 14.18
CA GLY A 6 -20.31 -9.80 14.54
C GLY A 6 -21.03 -8.45 14.66
N ARG A 7 -22.22 -8.38 14.08
CA ARG A 7 -23.12 -7.21 14.14
C ARG A 7 -24.56 -7.67 14.11
N TYR A 8 -25.39 -6.97 14.88
CA TYR A 8 -26.82 -7.18 15.00
C TYR A 8 -27.54 -5.85 14.84
N CYS A 9 -28.68 -5.85 14.16
CA CYS A 9 -29.57 -4.69 14.09
C CYS A 9 -30.25 -4.46 15.45
N ASP A 10 -30.50 -3.20 15.82
CA ASP A 10 -31.19 -2.81 17.06
C ASP A 10 -32.73 -2.90 16.95
N ARG A 11 -33.26 -3.13 15.74
CA ARG A 11 -34.68 -3.29 15.43
C ARG A 11 -34.97 -4.54 14.58
N PRO A 12 -34.68 -5.76 15.10
CA PRO A 12 -34.92 -7.00 14.37
C PRO A 12 -36.41 -7.26 14.10
N ASP A 13 -37.30 -6.62 14.86
CA ASP A 13 -38.75 -6.64 14.62
C ASP A 13 -39.15 -5.93 13.32
N LEU A 14 -38.43 -4.86 12.96
CA LEU A 14 -38.66 -4.12 11.71
C LEU A 14 -37.79 -4.63 10.56
N PHE A 15 -36.59 -5.10 10.86
CA PHE A 15 -35.59 -5.50 9.87
C PHE A 15 -35.04 -6.92 10.16
N PRO A 16 -35.90 -7.95 10.08
CA PRO A 16 -35.52 -9.32 10.46
C PRO A 16 -34.37 -9.89 9.61
N GLU A 17 -34.30 -9.54 8.32
CA GLU A 17 -33.26 -10.02 7.39
C GLU A 17 -31.84 -9.52 7.70
N VAL A 18 -31.72 -8.50 8.54
CA VAL A 18 -30.42 -7.98 9.02
C VAL A 18 -30.30 -8.06 10.54
N ALA A 19 -31.14 -8.90 11.17
CA ALA A 19 -31.02 -9.20 12.60
C ALA A 19 -29.61 -9.69 12.92
N HIS A 20 -29.04 -10.55 12.07
CA HIS A 20 -27.61 -10.84 12.02
C HIS A 20 -27.05 -10.27 10.71
N PHE A 21 -25.96 -9.50 10.80
CA PHE A 21 -25.34 -8.91 9.62
C PHE A 21 -23.82 -8.89 9.74
N HIS A 22 -23.25 -10.07 9.91
CA HIS A 22 -21.83 -10.26 10.21
C HIS A 22 -20.97 -9.95 8.99
N THR A 23 -19.79 -9.38 9.25
CA THR A 23 -18.81 -9.09 8.20
C THR A 23 -17.68 -10.10 8.25
N MET A 24 -17.39 -10.80 7.15
CA MET A 24 -16.21 -11.65 7.04
C MET A 24 -15.11 -10.91 6.27
N ARG A 25 -13.89 -10.94 6.83
CA ARG A 25 -12.69 -10.42 6.18
C ARG A 25 -11.98 -11.57 5.49
N VAL A 26 -11.74 -11.45 4.19
CA VAL A 26 -11.01 -12.44 3.40
C VAL A 26 -9.68 -11.84 2.98
N ASN A 27 -8.60 -12.59 3.19
CA ASN A 27 -7.24 -12.14 2.91
C ASN A 27 -7.06 -11.94 1.40
N GLN A 28 -6.63 -10.74 0.99
CA GLN A 28 -6.47 -10.39 -0.41
C GLN A 28 -5.07 -10.76 -0.93
N PRO A 29 -4.90 -11.09 -2.23
CA PRO A 29 -3.58 -11.17 -2.83
C PRO A 29 -2.83 -9.83 -2.72
N SER A 30 -1.51 -9.89 -2.55
CA SER A 30 -0.62 -8.72 -2.55
C SER A 30 -0.94 -7.81 -3.74
N SER A 31 -1.07 -6.50 -3.47
CA SER A 31 -1.41 -5.48 -4.48
C SER A 31 -2.75 -5.65 -5.21
N LYS A 32 -3.64 -6.55 -4.76
CA LYS A 32 -5.04 -6.65 -5.24
C LYS A 32 -5.16 -6.94 -6.74
N PHE A 33 -4.24 -7.73 -7.29
CA PHE A 33 -4.40 -8.26 -8.65
C PHE A 33 -5.32 -9.48 -8.62
N TYR A 34 -6.26 -9.52 -9.56
CA TYR A 34 -7.26 -10.59 -9.65
C TYR A 34 -7.44 -11.03 -11.09
N THR A 35 -7.78 -12.31 -11.27
CA THR A 35 -8.44 -12.79 -12.48
C THR A 35 -9.96 -12.69 -12.30
N THR A 36 -10.69 -12.62 -13.40
CA THR A 36 -12.17 -12.62 -13.36
C THR A 36 -12.71 -13.94 -12.82
N GLU A 37 -11.99 -15.05 -13.01
CA GLU A 37 -12.35 -16.37 -12.49
C GLU A 37 -12.42 -16.37 -10.95
N VAL A 38 -11.37 -15.90 -10.27
CA VAL A 38 -11.34 -15.83 -8.80
C VAL A 38 -12.44 -14.92 -8.26
N LEU A 39 -12.68 -13.77 -8.91
CA LEU A 39 -13.74 -12.85 -8.47
C LEU A 39 -15.14 -13.44 -8.67
N LYS A 40 -15.37 -14.17 -9.77
CA LYS A 40 -16.66 -14.84 -10.01
C LYS A 40 -16.91 -15.94 -8.98
N GLN A 41 -15.92 -16.80 -8.70
CA GLN A 41 -16.03 -17.82 -7.67
C GLN A 41 -16.34 -17.22 -6.30
N LEU A 42 -15.70 -16.10 -5.94
CA LEU A 42 -16.00 -15.40 -4.69
C LEU A 42 -17.43 -14.86 -4.66
N CYS A 43 -17.92 -14.30 -5.77
CA CYS A 43 -19.29 -13.85 -5.91
C CYS A 43 -20.28 -15.03 -5.80
N ASP A 44 -19.99 -16.17 -6.40
CA ASP A 44 -20.86 -17.36 -6.37
C ASP A 44 -21.04 -17.88 -4.93
N ILE A 45 -19.95 -17.96 -4.15
CA ILE A 45 -20.01 -18.31 -2.72
C ILE A 45 -20.83 -17.26 -1.96
N TRP A 46 -20.57 -15.98 -2.20
CA TRP A 46 -21.15 -14.90 -1.41
C TRP A 46 -22.62 -14.61 -1.73
N GLU A 47 -23.06 -14.78 -2.97
CA GLU A 47 -24.47 -14.69 -3.36
C GLU A 47 -25.28 -15.83 -2.75
N LYS A 48 -24.69 -17.03 -2.65
CA LYS A 48 -25.34 -18.21 -2.07
C LYS A 48 -25.48 -18.12 -0.55
N ARG A 49 -24.50 -17.54 0.14
CA ARG A 49 -24.35 -17.65 1.61
C ARG A 49 -24.32 -16.32 2.37
N GLY A 50 -24.34 -15.21 1.67
CA GLY A 50 -24.29 -13.88 2.25
C GLY A 50 -25.33 -12.96 1.62
N SER A 51 -25.14 -11.66 1.83
CA SER A 51 -26.05 -10.63 1.33
C SER A 51 -25.84 -10.27 -0.16
N GLY A 52 -24.77 -10.76 -0.78
CA GLY A 52 -24.29 -10.28 -2.08
C GLY A 52 -23.59 -8.90 -2.03
N LEU A 53 -23.54 -8.23 -0.88
CA LEU A 53 -22.88 -6.92 -0.71
C LEU A 53 -21.42 -7.07 -0.29
N THR A 54 -20.55 -6.22 -0.83
CA THR A 54 -19.11 -6.25 -0.51
C THR A 54 -18.53 -4.84 -0.32
N ASN A 55 -17.37 -4.76 0.33
CA ASN A 55 -16.45 -3.65 0.12
C ASN A 55 -15.17 -4.18 -0.55
N MET A 56 -14.84 -3.62 -1.71
CA MET A 56 -13.62 -3.91 -2.47
C MET A 56 -12.72 -2.66 -2.45
N HIS A 57 -11.95 -2.43 -1.39
CA HIS A 57 -11.58 -3.30 -0.27
C HIS A 57 -11.79 -2.60 1.08
N GLY A 58 -11.62 -3.34 2.18
CA GLY A 58 -11.45 -2.75 3.49
C GLY A 58 -10.18 -1.89 3.57
N SER A 59 -10.19 -0.84 4.40
CA SER A 59 -9.04 0.08 4.50
C SER A 59 -7.76 -0.57 5.01
N THR A 60 -7.79 -1.76 5.61
CA THR A 60 -6.55 -2.48 5.95
C THR A 60 -5.98 -3.19 4.72
N GLY A 61 -6.84 -3.80 3.90
CA GLY A 61 -6.46 -4.54 2.71
C GLY A 61 -7.52 -5.56 2.30
N ASP A 62 -8.22 -6.13 3.28
CA ASP A 62 -9.10 -7.29 3.13
C ASP A 62 -10.20 -7.10 2.08
N ILE A 63 -10.57 -8.19 1.41
CA ILE A 63 -11.89 -8.26 0.78
C ILE A 63 -12.93 -8.35 1.90
N ILE A 64 -14.00 -7.55 1.81
CA ILE A 64 -15.04 -7.50 2.83
C ILE A 64 -16.31 -8.11 2.27
N LEU A 65 -16.72 -9.25 2.84
CA LEU A 65 -17.99 -9.88 2.61
C LEU A 65 -18.98 -9.34 3.67
N LEU A 66 -19.88 -8.45 3.26
CA LEU A 66 -20.66 -7.60 4.16
C LEU A 66 -22.07 -8.15 4.41
N GLY A 67 -22.27 -8.86 5.50
CA GLY A 67 -23.58 -9.32 5.92
C GLY A 67 -23.84 -10.79 5.62
N THR A 68 -23.76 -11.60 6.66
CA THR A 68 -24.24 -12.99 6.69
C THR A 68 -24.71 -13.32 8.11
N VAL A 69 -25.25 -14.51 8.30
CA VAL A 69 -25.72 -15.04 9.57
C VAL A 69 -24.67 -15.94 10.23
N THR A 70 -24.86 -16.27 11.50
CA THR A 70 -23.88 -17.07 12.28
C THR A 70 -23.68 -18.46 11.68
N ASP A 71 -24.75 -19.11 11.23
CA ASP A 71 -24.71 -20.49 10.74
C ASP A 71 -24.00 -20.63 9.38
N GLU A 72 -23.84 -19.54 8.62
CA GLU A 72 -23.14 -19.54 7.34
C GLU A 72 -21.64 -19.25 7.47
N LEU A 73 -21.13 -18.86 8.64
CA LEU A 73 -19.71 -18.52 8.81
C LEU A 73 -18.76 -19.67 8.50
N GLU A 74 -19.01 -20.85 9.08
CA GLU A 74 -18.20 -22.05 8.85
C GLU A 74 -18.38 -22.61 7.43
N PRO A 75 -19.60 -22.70 6.86
CA PRO A 75 -19.78 -23.05 5.45
C PRO A 75 -19.02 -22.15 4.47
N ILE A 76 -19.05 -20.83 4.68
CA ILE A 76 -18.30 -19.89 3.84
C ILE A 76 -16.80 -20.12 4.02
N PHE A 77 -16.32 -20.26 5.26
CA PHE A 77 -14.91 -20.51 5.53
C PHE A 77 -14.42 -21.82 4.90
N TYR A 78 -15.25 -22.86 4.92
CA TYR A 78 -14.96 -24.14 4.28
C TYR A 78 -14.80 -23.98 2.76
N GLU A 79 -15.75 -23.34 2.06
CA GLU A 79 -15.67 -23.14 0.61
C GLU A 79 -14.48 -22.23 0.23
N LEU A 80 -14.22 -21.16 0.99
CA LEU A 80 -13.05 -20.31 0.78
C LEU A 80 -11.72 -21.09 0.85
N THR A 81 -11.56 -21.96 1.85
CA THR A 81 -10.31 -22.69 2.08
C THR A 81 -10.18 -23.94 1.19
N HIS A 82 -11.27 -24.69 0.99
CA HIS A 82 -11.24 -25.95 0.25
C HIS A 82 -11.30 -25.74 -1.26
N ASP A 83 -12.09 -24.77 -1.72
CA ASP A 83 -12.33 -24.56 -3.16
C ASP A 83 -11.47 -23.42 -3.70
N MET A 84 -11.36 -22.30 -2.98
CA MET A 84 -10.61 -21.12 -3.45
C MET A 84 -9.16 -21.02 -2.94
N LYS A 85 -8.77 -21.81 -1.94
CA LYS A 85 -7.47 -21.69 -1.25
C LYS A 85 -7.21 -20.27 -0.71
N MET A 86 -8.28 -19.59 -0.29
CA MET A 86 -8.22 -18.27 0.35
C MET A 86 -8.53 -18.42 1.84
N ASP A 87 -7.77 -17.69 2.67
CA ASP A 87 -7.98 -17.65 4.11
C ASP A 87 -8.66 -16.34 4.54
N LEU A 88 -9.07 -16.27 5.80
CA LEU A 88 -9.60 -15.07 6.43
C LEU A 88 -8.49 -14.04 6.69
N GLY A 89 -8.91 -12.78 6.76
CA GLY A 89 -8.09 -11.68 7.22
C GLY A 89 -8.03 -11.56 8.75
N GLY A 90 -7.23 -10.61 9.24
CA GLY A 90 -7.01 -10.38 10.67
C GLY A 90 -8.01 -9.42 11.33
N SER A 91 -8.44 -9.74 12.55
CA SER A 91 -9.15 -8.81 13.45
C SER A 91 -8.97 -9.16 14.93
N GLY A 92 -8.94 -8.16 15.83
CA GLY A 92 -8.69 -8.37 17.26
C GLY A 92 -7.36 -7.76 17.71
N SER A 93 -6.82 -8.26 18.83
CA SER A 93 -5.48 -7.89 19.34
C SER A 93 -4.41 -8.85 18.79
N ASN A 94 -4.18 -8.72 17.49
CA ASN A 94 -3.34 -9.57 16.65
C ASN A 94 -2.62 -8.77 15.58
N MET A 95 -1.75 -9.45 14.83
CA MET A 95 -1.34 -9.01 13.50
C MET A 95 -2.58 -8.89 12.61
N ARG A 96 -2.67 -7.79 11.87
CA ARG A 96 -3.73 -7.54 10.89
C ARG A 96 -3.15 -7.71 9.51
N THR A 97 -4.03 -8.09 8.59
CA THR A 97 -3.74 -8.30 7.17
C THR A 97 -2.73 -7.29 6.61
N PRO A 98 -1.52 -7.73 6.26
CA PRO A 98 -0.53 -6.88 5.62
C PRO A 98 -1.03 -6.38 4.26
N SER A 99 -0.52 -5.22 3.82
CA SER A 99 -0.87 -4.68 2.50
C SER A 99 0.26 -3.86 1.92
N CYS A 100 0.42 -3.88 0.60
CA CYS A 100 1.44 -3.13 -0.11
C CYS A 100 0.89 -2.26 -1.25
N CYS A 101 1.73 -1.34 -1.73
CA CYS A 101 1.55 -0.77 -3.06
C CYS A 101 1.92 -1.79 -4.15
N LEU A 102 1.57 -1.48 -5.39
CA LEU A 102 1.79 -2.38 -6.54
C LEU A 102 3.27 -2.73 -6.81
N GLY A 103 4.20 -1.93 -6.29
CA GLY A 103 5.63 -2.20 -6.33
C GLY A 103 6.17 -2.49 -7.72
N LYS A 104 7.10 -3.45 -7.81
CA LYS A 104 7.79 -3.82 -9.06
C LYS A 104 6.88 -4.39 -10.14
N ALA A 105 5.65 -4.79 -9.84
CA ALA A 105 4.73 -5.30 -10.86
C ALA A 105 4.38 -4.23 -11.91
N ARG A 106 4.37 -2.95 -11.54
CA ARG A 106 4.03 -1.87 -12.49
C ARG A 106 4.52 -0.47 -12.11
N CYS A 107 5.58 -0.37 -11.30
CA CYS A 107 6.19 0.92 -10.95
C CYS A 107 7.71 0.83 -11.06
N GLU A 108 8.27 1.72 -11.88
CA GLU A 108 9.70 1.89 -12.13
C GLU A 108 10.47 2.50 -10.96
N TRP A 109 9.77 3.03 -9.95
CA TRP A 109 10.36 3.63 -8.75
C TRP A 109 10.52 2.64 -7.58
N SER A 110 9.96 1.43 -7.68
CA SER A 110 9.96 0.48 -6.57
C SER A 110 11.37 -0.05 -6.29
N CYS A 111 11.92 0.32 -5.14
CA CYS A 111 13.25 -0.07 -4.68
C CYS A 111 13.29 -1.51 -4.15
N ILE A 112 12.15 -2.01 -3.66
CA ILE A 112 11.99 -3.35 -3.08
C ILE A 112 10.87 -4.11 -3.79
N ASP A 113 10.84 -5.44 -3.66
CA ASP A 113 9.69 -6.23 -4.05
C ASP A 113 8.63 -6.19 -2.95
N THR A 114 7.69 -5.24 -3.07
CA THR A 114 6.68 -5.04 -2.04
C THR A 114 5.69 -6.19 -1.92
N GLN A 115 5.45 -6.91 -3.03
CA GLN A 115 4.47 -8.00 -3.06
C GLN A 115 5.03 -9.23 -2.39
N ASP A 116 6.29 -9.56 -2.69
CA ASP A 116 7.01 -10.67 -2.09
C ASP A 116 7.14 -10.49 -0.56
N ILE A 117 7.65 -9.34 -0.11
CA ILE A 117 7.77 -9.02 1.32
C ILE A 117 6.41 -9.11 2.04
N THR A 118 5.35 -8.59 1.43
CA THR A 118 4.01 -8.61 2.03
C THR A 118 3.46 -10.03 2.09
N ASN A 119 3.69 -10.83 1.04
CA ASN A 119 3.28 -12.22 0.99
C ASN A 119 4.02 -13.04 2.03
N ASP A 120 5.34 -12.89 2.13
CA ASP A 120 6.20 -13.58 3.08
C ASP A 120 5.80 -13.30 4.53
N ILE A 121 5.70 -12.02 4.93
CA ILE A 121 5.21 -11.62 6.26
C ILE A 121 3.81 -12.19 6.55
N THR A 122 2.94 -12.23 5.54
CA THR A 122 1.59 -12.76 5.72
C THR A 122 1.61 -14.26 6.02
N HIS A 123 2.50 -15.02 5.39
CA HIS A 123 2.61 -16.47 5.57
C HIS A 123 3.40 -16.85 6.82
N GLU A 124 4.51 -16.15 7.09
CA GLU A 124 5.36 -16.41 8.26
C GLU A 124 4.58 -16.22 9.57
N TYR A 125 3.81 -15.14 9.68
CA TYR A 125 3.09 -14.76 10.91
C TYR A 125 1.59 -15.10 10.86
N GLN A 126 1.23 -16.23 10.24
CA GLN A 126 -0.16 -16.69 10.15
C GLN A 126 -0.78 -16.92 11.54
N ASP A 127 0.00 -17.48 12.48
CA ASP A 127 -0.50 -17.71 13.85
C ASP A 127 -0.87 -16.39 14.52
N GLU A 128 0.02 -15.41 14.48
CA GLU A 128 -0.17 -14.09 15.07
C GLU A 128 -1.28 -13.30 14.37
N LEU A 129 -1.65 -13.64 13.13
CA LEU A 129 -2.78 -13.07 12.42
C LEU A 129 -4.11 -13.69 12.87
N HIS A 130 -4.19 -15.02 12.97
CA HIS A 130 -5.44 -15.74 13.25
C HIS A 130 -5.75 -15.93 14.74
N ARG A 131 -4.73 -15.89 15.61
CA ARG A 131 -4.84 -16.16 17.05
C ARG A 131 -4.33 -14.95 17.84
N PRO A 132 -5.23 -14.08 18.35
CA PRO A 132 -4.85 -12.90 19.14
C PRO A 132 -3.95 -13.23 20.33
N ALA A 133 -2.67 -12.85 20.22
CA ALA A 133 -1.63 -13.05 21.23
C ALA A 133 -0.99 -11.74 21.70
N PHE A 134 -1.38 -10.60 21.12
CA PHE A 134 -0.75 -9.30 21.40
C PHE A 134 -1.56 -8.48 22.40
N PRO A 135 -0.94 -7.50 23.08
CA PRO A 135 -1.68 -6.54 23.91
C PRO A 135 -2.73 -5.76 23.12
N TYR A 136 -2.45 -5.43 21.86
CA TYR A 136 -3.39 -4.75 20.97
C TYR A 136 -3.13 -5.08 19.50
N LYS A 137 -3.81 -4.37 18.58
CA LYS A 137 -3.65 -4.58 17.13
C LYS A 137 -2.24 -4.23 16.67
N PHE A 138 -1.73 -4.94 15.66
CA PHE A 138 -0.47 -4.61 14.98
C PHE A 138 -0.65 -4.73 13.46
N LYS A 139 -0.04 -3.84 12.68
CA LYS A 139 -0.19 -3.79 11.22
C LYS A 139 1.16 -3.65 10.54
N PHE A 140 1.35 -4.41 9.47
CA PHE A 140 2.43 -4.20 8.50
C PHE A 140 1.89 -3.51 7.24
N LYS A 141 2.66 -2.57 6.69
CA LYS A 141 2.46 -2.05 5.33
C LYS A 141 3.79 -1.80 4.62
N THR A 142 3.80 -2.11 3.33
CA THR A 142 5.02 -2.08 2.50
C THR A 142 4.85 -1.17 1.29
N SER A 143 5.65 -0.11 1.23
CA SER A 143 5.70 0.85 0.12
C SER A 143 7.05 0.75 -0.60
N GLY A 144 7.01 0.74 -1.93
CA GLY A 144 8.21 0.54 -2.75
C GLY A 144 9.16 1.74 -2.79
N CYS A 145 8.67 2.94 -2.45
CA CYS A 145 9.44 4.18 -2.42
C CYS A 145 8.79 5.20 -1.47
N PRO A 146 9.43 6.36 -1.19
CA PRO A 146 8.90 7.41 -0.30
C PRO A 146 7.63 8.12 -0.76
N ASN A 147 7.15 7.90 -2.00
CA ASN A 147 5.79 8.34 -2.40
C ASN A 147 4.67 7.62 -1.61
N ASP A 148 5.02 6.50 -0.94
CA ASP A 148 4.19 5.80 0.04
C ASP A 148 2.73 5.55 -0.40
N CYS A 149 2.53 4.94 -1.58
CA CYS A 149 1.20 4.78 -2.17
C CYS A 149 0.22 3.90 -1.35
N VAL A 150 0.69 3.11 -0.38
CA VAL A 150 -0.20 2.38 0.56
C VAL A 150 -0.36 3.12 1.91
N ALA A 151 0.25 4.31 2.04
CA ALA A 151 0.27 5.14 3.24
C ALA A 151 0.74 4.36 4.48
N ALA A 152 1.83 3.60 4.31
CA ALA A 152 2.46 2.81 5.35
C ALA A 152 2.83 3.67 6.55
N ILE A 153 3.40 4.87 6.34
CA ILE A 153 3.87 5.75 7.42
C ILE A 153 2.73 6.23 8.33
N ALA A 154 1.48 6.20 7.87
CA ALA A 154 0.32 6.71 8.60
C ALA A 154 -0.61 5.61 9.11
N ARG A 155 -0.54 4.39 8.56
CA ARG A 155 -1.59 3.36 8.72
C ARG A 155 -1.04 1.98 9.10
N ALA A 156 0.20 1.90 9.56
CA ALA A 156 0.84 0.67 10.00
C ALA A 156 1.71 0.89 11.22
N ASP A 157 1.59 -0.02 12.19
CA ASP A 157 2.44 -0.05 13.38
C ASP A 157 3.91 -0.33 13.01
N CYS A 158 4.15 -1.09 11.93
CA CYS A 158 5.43 -1.24 11.24
C CYS A 158 5.29 -0.88 9.75
N SER A 159 5.97 0.19 9.34
CA SER A 159 6.02 0.72 7.99
C SER A 159 7.35 0.34 7.34
N ILE A 160 7.29 -0.33 6.19
CA ILE A 160 8.46 -0.70 5.39
C ILE A 160 8.44 0.15 4.13
N ILE A 161 9.39 1.08 4.00
CA ILE A 161 9.41 2.05 2.90
C ILE A 161 10.72 1.94 2.13
N GLY A 162 10.65 1.49 0.89
CA GLY A 162 11.80 1.31 0.01
C GLY A 162 12.56 2.62 -0.23
N THR A 163 13.87 2.50 -0.36
CA THR A 163 14.78 3.61 -0.69
C THR A 163 16.06 3.06 -1.35
N TRP A 164 17.01 3.93 -1.64
CA TRP A 164 18.34 3.57 -2.15
C TRP A 164 19.42 4.36 -1.40
N ARG A 165 20.67 3.93 -1.47
CA ARG A 165 21.79 4.63 -0.79
C ARG A 165 22.96 5.00 -1.70
N ASP A 166 22.88 4.67 -2.99
CA ASP A 166 23.75 5.16 -4.04
C ASP A 166 23.16 6.38 -4.76
N LYS A 167 23.66 6.70 -5.94
CA LYS A 167 23.36 7.94 -6.66
C LYS A 167 22.08 7.86 -7.47
N ILE A 168 21.35 8.97 -7.58
CA ILE A 168 20.29 9.11 -8.58
C ILE A 168 20.91 8.95 -9.97
N ARG A 169 20.26 8.16 -10.82
CA ARG A 169 20.70 7.95 -12.21
C ARG A 169 20.09 9.05 -13.08
N ILE A 170 20.95 9.73 -13.84
CA ILE A 170 20.58 10.89 -14.66
C ILE A 170 20.85 10.59 -16.13
N ASP A 171 19.82 10.73 -16.96
CA ASP A 171 19.93 10.79 -18.42
C ASP A 171 19.87 12.26 -18.86
N GLN A 172 21.03 12.83 -19.17
CA GLN A 172 21.15 14.24 -19.54
C GLN A 172 20.43 14.60 -20.85
N GLU A 173 20.28 13.66 -21.78
CA GLU A 173 19.55 13.92 -23.02
C GLU A 173 18.05 14.02 -22.73
N ALA A 174 17.52 13.13 -21.87
CA ALA A 174 16.15 13.24 -21.41
C ALA A 174 15.91 14.51 -20.57
N VAL A 175 16.87 14.95 -19.75
CA VAL A 175 16.79 16.25 -19.03
C VAL A 175 16.61 17.40 -20.03
N LYS A 176 17.42 17.46 -21.09
CA LYS A 176 17.30 18.49 -22.13
C LYS A 176 15.96 18.40 -22.86
N ALA A 177 15.46 17.20 -23.12
CA ALA A 177 14.14 17.00 -23.72
C ALA A 177 13.00 17.52 -22.83
N TYR A 178 13.10 17.41 -21.50
CA TYR A 178 12.18 18.07 -20.57
C TYR A 178 12.29 19.60 -20.63
N ALA A 179 13.51 20.16 -20.63
CA ALA A 179 13.72 21.61 -20.75
C ALA A 179 13.19 22.18 -22.09
N ALA A 180 13.31 21.41 -23.17
CA ALA A 180 12.80 21.76 -24.50
C ALA A 180 11.28 21.56 -24.66
N GLY A 181 10.63 20.89 -23.70
CA GLY A 181 9.19 20.61 -23.73
C GLY A 181 8.77 19.47 -24.64
N GLU A 182 9.71 18.57 -24.97
CA GLU A 182 9.46 17.37 -25.77
C GLU A 182 8.85 16.24 -24.95
N LEU A 183 9.02 16.28 -23.62
CA LEU A 183 8.52 15.30 -22.66
C LEU A 183 7.51 15.94 -21.70
N ALA A 184 6.45 15.20 -21.37
CA ALA A 184 5.45 15.65 -20.40
C ALA A 184 5.98 15.52 -18.96
N PRO A 185 6.03 16.61 -18.17
CA PRO A 185 6.40 16.54 -16.76
C PRO A 185 5.41 15.72 -15.96
N ASN A 186 5.87 15.17 -14.82
CA ASN A 186 5.05 14.39 -13.89
C ASN A 186 4.29 13.23 -14.55
N GLY A 187 4.85 12.64 -15.62
CA GLY A 187 4.18 11.58 -16.38
C GLY A 187 2.84 12.04 -16.99
N ASN A 188 2.72 13.33 -17.30
CA ASN A 188 1.48 13.97 -17.76
C ASN A 188 0.33 13.97 -16.74
N SER A 189 0.63 14.03 -15.43
CA SER A 189 -0.38 14.05 -14.37
C SER A 189 -1.39 15.21 -14.46
N PHE A 190 -1.04 16.29 -15.15
CA PHE A 190 -1.88 17.48 -15.32
C PHE A 190 -2.61 17.51 -16.68
N GLY A 191 -2.45 16.50 -17.53
CA GLY A 191 -3.14 16.40 -18.82
C GLY A 191 -2.75 17.48 -19.84
N THR A 192 -1.66 18.20 -19.62
CA THR A 192 -1.19 19.30 -20.47
C THR A 192 -0.41 18.82 -21.70
N GLY A 193 -0.02 17.54 -21.73
CA GLY A 193 0.89 17.00 -22.73
C GLY A 193 2.35 17.42 -22.51
N PRO A 194 3.22 17.24 -23.51
CA PRO A 194 4.58 17.76 -23.49
C PRO A 194 4.61 19.29 -23.32
N SER A 195 5.41 19.77 -22.37
CA SER A 195 5.58 21.19 -22.08
C SER A 195 6.96 21.43 -21.48
N ALA A 196 7.57 22.57 -21.79
CA ALA A 196 8.88 22.91 -21.26
C ALA A 196 8.84 22.97 -19.73
N VAL A 197 9.75 22.24 -19.08
CA VAL A 197 9.95 22.31 -17.64
C VAL A 197 10.91 23.44 -17.33
N ASP A 198 10.50 24.40 -16.50
CA ASP A 198 11.42 25.35 -15.90
C ASP A 198 12.21 24.61 -14.81
N ILE A 199 13.30 23.93 -15.20
CA ILE A 199 14.08 23.05 -14.30
C ILE A 199 14.55 23.80 -13.05
N GLN A 200 14.87 25.09 -13.19
CA GLN A 200 15.24 25.90 -12.02
C GLN A 200 14.05 26.00 -11.05
N LYS A 201 12.90 26.48 -11.51
CA LYS A 201 11.75 26.74 -10.62
C LYS A 201 11.02 25.48 -10.16
N GLU A 202 10.91 24.48 -11.02
CA GLU A 202 10.07 23.30 -10.81
C GLU A 202 10.83 22.12 -10.21
N VAL A 203 12.17 22.11 -10.27
CA VAL A 203 12.99 21.02 -9.75
C VAL A 203 14.00 21.52 -8.73
N CYS A 204 14.90 22.43 -9.11
CA CYS A 204 15.99 22.87 -8.23
C CYS A 204 15.44 23.69 -7.05
N ASP A 205 14.52 24.62 -7.33
CA ASP A 205 13.95 25.52 -6.32
C ASP A 205 12.96 24.82 -5.38
N LEU A 206 12.52 23.62 -5.72
CA LEU A 206 11.64 22.79 -4.91
C LEU A 206 12.37 21.61 -4.26
N CYS A 207 13.66 21.42 -4.54
CA CYS A 207 14.48 20.45 -3.83
C CYS A 207 14.58 20.85 -2.34
N PRO A 208 14.14 20.00 -1.40
CA PRO A 208 14.07 20.36 0.01
C PRO A 208 15.43 20.65 0.63
N THR A 209 16.51 20.06 0.12
CA THR A 209 17.89 20.28 0.58
C THR A 209 18.71 21.17 -0.33
N ARG A 210 18.13 21.66 -1.44
CA ARG A 210 18.84 22.48 -2.44
C ARG A 210 20.11 21.81 -2.99
N CYS A 211 20.12 20.48 -3.08
CA CYS A 211 21.26 19.70 -3.54
C CYS A 211 21.29 19.45 -5.07
N ILE A 212 20.45 20.15 -5.84
CA ILE A 212 20.33 20.01 -7.30
C ILE A 212 20.73 21.34 -7.95
N ASP A 213 21.57 21.26 -8.98
CA ASP A 213 22.04 22.41 -9.76
C ASP A 213 21.77 22.21 -11.25
N TRP A 214 21.45 23.30 -11.93
CA TRP A 214 21.12 23.34 -13.36
C TRP A 214 21.80 24.53 -14.04
N ASP A 215 22.74 24.25 -14.94
CA ASP A 215 23.54 25.28 -15.63
C ASP A 215 22.90 25.76 -16.96
N GLY A 216 21.69 25.29 -17.28
CA GLY A 216 21.04 25.50 -18.58
C GLY A 216 21.31 24.38 -19.61
N LYS A 217 22.21 23.45 -19.32
CA LYS A 217 22.61 22.34 -20.21
C LYS A 217 22.71 20.98 -19.50
N ASN A 218 23.24 20.94 -18.27
CA ASN A 218 23.45 19.73 -17.48
C ASN A 218 22.83 19.89 -16.09
N LEU A 219 22.16 18.82 -15.63
CA LEU A 219 21.66 18.72 -14.27
C LEU A 219 22.68 17.97 -13.41
N LYS A 220 23.02 18.51 -12.25
CA LYS A 220 23.88 17.86 -11.27
C LYS A 220 23.12 17.68 -9.96
N ILE A 221 23.33 16.53 -9.31
CA ILE A 221 22.77 16.22 -8.00
C ILE A 221 23.93 15.87 -7.07
N TRP A 222 23.97 16.48 -5.89
CA TRP A 222 24.85 16.13 -4.79
C TRP A 222 24.13 15.11 -3.90
N ASP A 223 24.28 13.83 -4.23
CA ASP A 223 23.53 12.73 -3.61
C ASP A 223 23.78 12.60 -2.10
N GLU A 224 24.96 13.02 -1.62
CA GLU A 224 25.33 13.08 -0.20
C GLU A 224 24.38 13.97 0.63
N ASP A 225 23.81 15.01 0.01
CA ASP A 225 22.87 15.94 0.63
C ASP A 225 21.40 15.64 0.25
N CYS A 226 21.17 14.57 -0.54
CA CYS A 226 19.84 14.19 -1.00
C CYS A 226 19.10 13.39 0.08
N THR A 227 17.91 13.85 0.47
CA THR A 227 17.00 13.13 1.38
C THR A 227 16.08 12.14 0.68
N ARG A 228 16.24 11.94 -0.64
CA ARG A 228 15.48 10.98 -1.46
C ARG A 228 13.96 11.18 -1.38
N CYS A 229 13.52 12.44 -1.36
CA CYS A 229 12.11 12.83 -1.27
C CYS A 229 11.24 12.53 -2.50
N MET A 230 11.79 11.90 -3.54
CA MET A 230 11.16 11.59 -4.84
C MET A 230 10.79 12.78 -5.74
N HIS A 231 10.77 14.03 -5.27
CA HIS A 231 10.28 15.19 -6.05
C HIS A 231 10.85 15.26 -7.48
N CYS A 232 12.17 15.32 -7.63
CA CYS A 232 12.79 15.45 -8.95
C CYS A 232 12.51 14.24 -9.87
N ILE A 233 12.50 13.02 -9.31
CA ILE A 233 12.15 11.79 -10.03
C ILE A 233 10.68 11.83 -10.47
N ASN A 234 9.79 12.30 -9.61
CA ASN A 234 8.36 12.43 -9.92
C ASN A 234 8.15 13.42 -11.07
N VAL A 235 8.84 14.58 -11.07
CA VAL A 235 8.73 15.59 -12.14
C VAL A 235 9.31 15.09 -13.46
N MET A 236 10.46 14.41 -13.45
CA MET A 236 11.18 13.99 -14.66
C MET A 236 11.46 12.47 -14.71
N PRO A 237 10.43 11.60 -14.68
CA PRO A 237 10.60 10.15 -14.48
C PRO A 237 11.32 9.45 -15.63
N ARG A 238 11.35 10.05 -16.83
CA ARG A 238 12.11 9.52 -17.96
C ARG A 238 13.61 9.86 -17.89
N ALA A 239 13.98 10.90 -17.15
CA ALA A 239 15.35 11.38 -17.04
C ALA A 239 16.04 10.97 -15.74
N LEU A 240 15.28 10.93 -14.64
CA LEU A 240 15.79 10.64 -13.30
C LEU A 240 15.23 9.32 -12.80
N ARG A 241 16.10 8.45 -12.30
CA ARG A 241 15.70 7.16 -11.70
C ARG A 241 16.34 7.00 -10.33
N THR A 242 15.69 6.21 -9.49
CA THR A 242 16.27 5.74 -8.23
C THR A 242 17.63 5.10 -8.46
N GLY A 243 18.47 5.05 -7.43
CA GLY A 243 19.72 4.31 -7.45
C GLY A 243 19.51 2.80 -7.60
N THR A 244 20.62 2.06 -7.55
CA THR A 244 20.68 0.60 -7.73
C THR A 244 21.02 -0.17 -6.46
N ASP A 245 21.60 0.49 -5.46
CA ASP A 245 21.83 -0.07 -4.12
C ASP A 245 20.57 0.20 -3.28
N THR A 246 19.57 -0.66 -3.47
CA THR A 246 18.23 -0.51 -2.93
C THR A 246 18.04 -1.30 -1.63
N GLY A 247 17.16 -0.79 -0.77
CA GLY A 247 16.79 -1.39 0.50
C GLY A 247 15.52 -0.72 1.03
N ALA A 248 15.28 -0.80 2.34
CA ALA A 248 14.14 -0.14 2.97
C ALA A 248 14.51 0.59 4.25
N THR A 249 13.74 1.63 4.57
CA THR A 249 13.67 2.21 5.89
C THR A 249 12.52 1.56 6.66
N ILE A 250 12.77 1.18 7.91
CA ILE A 250 11.75 0.69 8.84
C ILE A 250 11.35 1.81 9.78
N LEU A 251 10.06 2.10 9.83
CA LEU A 251 9.47 3.09 10.73
C LEU A 251 8.39 2.43 11.57
N CYS A 252 8.24 2.84 12.84
CA CYS A 252 7.24 2.24 13.73
C CYS A 252 6.40 3.28 14.47
N GLY A 253 5.18 2.86 14.84
CA GLY A 253 4.34 3.59 15.79
C GLY A 253 3.17 4.38 15.19
N ALA A 254 2.89 4.30 13.88
CA ALA A 254 1.74 5.02 13.34
C ALA A 254 0.41 4.51 13.92
N LYS A 255 -0.42 5.44 14.39
CA LYS A 255 -1.74 5.14 14.94
C LYS A 255 -2.70 6.32 14.81
N ALA A 256 -3.98 5.97 14.84
CA ALA A 256 -5.08 6.93 14.93
C ALA A 256 -5.09 7.63 16.32
N PRO A 257 -5.94 8.65 16.53
CA PRO A 257 -5.92 9.47 17.74
C PRO A 257 -6.00 8.72 19.08
N ILE A 258 -6.83 7.67 19.20
CA ILE A 258 -7.07 7.04 20.50
C ILE A 258 -5.84 6.23 20.96
N LEU A 259 -5.35 6.33 22.20
CA LEU A 259 -5.78 7.28 23.25
C LEU A 259 -4.99 8.60 23.20
N GLU A 260 -3.67 8.53 23.01
CA GLU A 260 -2.72 9.64 23.25
C GLU A 260 -2.35 10.45 21.99
N GLY A 261 -3.32 10.70 21.11
CA GLY A 261 -3.11 11.45 19.88
C GLY A 261 -2.68 10.60 18.68
N ALA A 262 -2.81 11.19 17.49
CA ALA A 262 -2.42 10.53 16.25
C ALA A 262 -0.90 10.58 16.09
N GLN A 263 -0.34 9.51 15.54
CA GLN A 263 1.10 9.42 15.27
C GLN A 263 1.31 8.93 13.84
N LEU A 264 2.32 9.49 13.18
CA LEU A 264 2.98 8.86 12.05
C LEU A 264 4.13 8.00 12.57
N SER A 265 4.54 6.99 11.80
CA SER A 265 5.66 6.15 12.17
C SER A 265 6.96 6.96 12.22
N SER A 266 7.77 6.68 13.24
CA SER A 266 9.10 7.27 13.42
C SER A 266 10.19 6.31 12.92
N VAL A 267 11.26 6.84 12.32
CA VAL A 267 12.35 6.02 11.78
C VAL A 267 13.01 5.22 12.91
N ILE A 268 13.12 3.90 12.72
CA ILE A 268 13.81 2.98 13.64
C ILE A 268 15.08 2.44 12.98
N ILE A 269 14.97 1.95 11.75
CA ILE A 269 16.10 1.45 10.95
C ILE A 269 16.20 2.30 9.69
N PRO A 270 17.21 3.17 9.55
CA PRO A 270 17.34 4.05 8.38
C PRO A 270 17.49 3.29 7.06
N PHE A 271 18.20 2.16 7.06
CA PHE A 271 18.40 1.32 5.87
C PHE A 271 18.66 -0.13 6.28
N ILE A 272 17.94 -1.07 5.65
CA ILE A 272 18.13 -2.53 5.71
C ILE A 272 17.94 -3.14 4.33
#